data_AF-A0A962R311-F1
#
_entry.id   AF-A0A962R311-F1
#
_cell.length_a   1.000
_cell.length_b   1.000
_cell.length_c   1.000
_cell.angle_alpha   90.00
_cell.angle_beta   90.00
_cell.angle_gamma   90.00
#
_symmetry.space_group_name_H-M   'P 1'
#
loop_
_entity.id
_entity.type
_entity.pdbx_description
1 polymer ?
#
loop_
_entity_poly.entity_id
_entity_poly.type
_entity_poly.pdbx_seq_one_letter_code
_entity_poly.pdbx_strand_id
1 'polypeptide(L)'
;MTFGKIGPRRRALLGVVVLLVLAGCGEQRFLAPDAPAFSLPLLQGDGSISLADYRGEVVYLSFWASWCVPCREEMPHLQQLWQQHREEGFQVIGINVDEDVEAARQFAADYGLEFPLVRDPDRAVSRLYRVAGYPSHYVVDRR
;
A
#
# COMPACT_ATOMS: atom_id res chain seq x y z
N MET A 1 61.68 -33.80 40.75
CA MET A 1 61.55 -33.63 39.29
C MET A 1 60.25 -34.32 38.91
N THR A 2 59.13 -33.74 38.47
CA THR A 2 58.74 -32.42 37.97
C THR A 2 57.21 -32.35 38.16
N PHE A 3 56.70 -31.31 38.82
CA PHE A 3 55.26 -31.02 38.90
C PHE A 3 54.82 -30.34 37.59
N GLY A 4 54.03 -31.03 36.77
CA GLY A 4 53.41 -30.48 35.56
C GLY A 4 52.04 -29.87 35.87
N LYS A 5 51.98 -28.54 35.89
CA LYS A 5 50.74 -27.73 35.99
C LYS A 5 49.81 -28.02 34.81
N ILE A 6 48.56 -28.41 35.09
CA ILE A 6 47.47 -28.41 34.10
C ILE A 6 46.55 -27.25 34.46
N GLY A 7 46.62 -26.18 33.66
CA GLY A 7 45.92 -24.91 33.89
C GLY A 7 44.44 -24.93 33.49
N PRO A 8 43.62 -24.02 34.06
CA PRO A 8 42.18 -23.97 33.86
C PRO A 8 41.84 -23.10 32.65
N ARG A 9 41.62 -23.70 31.47
CA ARG A 9 41.25 -22.92 30.26
C ARG A 9 40.28 -23.67 29.35
N ARG A 10 39.04 -23.92 29.80
CA ARG A 10 38.00 -24.49 28.92
C ARG A 10 36.58 -23.90 29.04
N ARG A 11 36.36 -22.85 29.85
CA ARG A 11 35.00 -22.32 30.08
C ARG A 11 34.67 -20.99 29.39
N ALA A 12 35.66 -20.28 28.84
CA ALA A 12 35.43 -18.94 28.29
C ALA A 12 34.85 -18.92 26.86
N LEU A 13 35.06 -19.97 26.06
CA LEU A 13 34.69 -19.96 24.63
C LEU A 13 33.18 -20.14 24.39
N LEU A 14 32.48 -20.92 25.22
CA LEU A 14 31.03 -21.12 25.05
C LEU A 14 30.22 -19.85 25.36
N GLY A 15 30.63 -19.06 26.36
CA GLY A 15 29.91 -17.85 26.76
C GLY A 15 29.99 -16.72 25.72
N VAL A 16 31.11 -16.62 25.00
CA VAL A 16 31.32 -15.59 23.97
C VAL A 16 30.52 -15.91 22.69
N VAL A 17 30.41 -17.18 22.31
CA VAL A 17 29.65 -17.59 21.11
C VAL A 17 28.15 -17.37 21.30
N VAL A 18 27.59 -17.64 22.49
CA VAL A 18 26.15 -17.44 22.77
C VAL A 18 25.77 -15.94 22.76
N LEU A 19 26.64 -15.06 23.23
CA LEU A 19 26.39 -13.60 23.21
C LEU A 19 26.38 -13.00 21.79
N LEU A 20 27.19 -13.55 20.87
CA LEU A 20 27.25 -13.06 19.49
C LEU A 20 25.99 -13.41 18.68
N VAL A 21 25.33 -14.53 18.98
CA VAL A 21 24.08 -14.93 18.29
C VAL A 21 22.90 -14.05 18.70
N LEU A 22 22.83 -13.61 19.97
CA LEU A 22 21.74 -12.75 20.46
C LEU A 22 21.83 -11.30 19.93
N ALA A 23 23.02 -10.84 19.53
CA ALA A 23 23.22 -9.53 18.91
C ALA A 23 22.93 -9.51 17.39
N GLY A 24 22.69 -10.67 16.77
CA GLY A 24 22.54 -10.83 15.32
C GLY A 24 21.14 -10.59 14.76
N CYS A 25 20.10 -10.47 15.60
CA CYS A 25 18.76 -10.06 15.15
C CYS A 25 18.70 -8.53 14.99
N GLY A 26 19.51 -7.98 14.09
CA GLY A 26 19.22 -6.67 13.54
C GLY A 26 17.97 -6.80 12.67
N GLU A 27 16.89 -6.11 13.04
CA GLU A 27 15.74 -5.92 12.15
C GLU A 27 16.26 -5.39 10.82
N GLN A 28 16.32 -6.23 9.79
CA GLN A 28 16.44 -5.75 8.42
C GLN A 28 15.09 -5.13 8.07
N ARG A 29 14.89 -3.87 8.47
CA ARG A 29 13.80 -3.05 7.98
C ARG A 29 14.09 -2.81 6.51
N PHE A 30 13.51 -3.66 5.67
CA PHE A 30 13.45 -3.39 4.25
C PHE A 30 12.64 -2.11 4.08
N LEU A 31 13.33 -0.98 3.85
CA LEU A 31 12.68 0.28 3.51
C LEU A 31 12.01 0.07 2.16
N ALA A 32 10.68 -0.08 2.16
CA ALA A 32 9.92 0.04 0.94
C ALA A 32 10.19 1.43 0.34
N PRO A 33 10.40 1.55 -0.99
CA PRO A 33 10.51 2.85 -1.63
C PRO A 33 9.20 3.63 -1.45
N ASP A 34 9.30 4.95 -1.40
CA ASP A 34 8.12 5.83 -1.35
C ASP A 34 7.17 5.51 -2.51
N ALA A 35 5.86 5.62 -2.24
CA ALA A 35 4.85 5.41 -3.27
C ALA A 35 5.01 6.45 -4.39
N PRO A 36 4.95 6.04 -5.67
CA PRO A 36 5.07 6.98 -6.78
C PRO A 36 4.00 8.09 -6.71
N ALA A 37 4.46 9.34 -6.69
CA ALA A 37 3.56 10.49 -6.61
C ALA A 37 2.73 10.64 -7.89
N PHE A 38 1.48 11.06 -7.73
CA PHE A 38 0.60 11.44 -8.83
C PHE A 38 -0.34 12.58 -8.40
N SER A 39 -0.86 13.29 -9.39
CA SER A 39 -2.03 14.14 -9.26
C SER A 39 -2.96 13.85 -10.43
N LEU A 40 -4.22 13.53 -10.14
CA LEU A 40 -5.21 13.15 -11.13
C LEU A 40 -6.50 13.96 -10.97
N PRO A 41 -7.19 14.30 -12.07
CA PRO A 41 -8.46 14.99 -12.00
C PRO A 41 -9.53 14.09 -11.35
N LEU A 42 -10.43 14.71 -10.60
CA LEU A 42 -11.57 14.02 -10.01
C LEU A 42 -12.48 13.43 -11.10
N LEU A 43 -13.09 12.28 -10.80
CA LEU A 43 -14.10 11.67 -11.66
C LEU A 43 -15.39 12.50 -11.67
N GLN A 44 -15.76 13.02 -10.50
CA GLN A 44 -16.95 13.83 -10.28
C GLN A 44 -16.55 15.20 -9.72
N GLY A 45 -17.19 16.25 -10.21
CA GLY A 45 -16.88 17.63 -9.84
C GLY A 45 -15.61 18.19 -10.51
N ASP A 46 -15.21 19.37 -10.04
CA ASP A 46 -14.02 20.08 -10.51
C ASP A 46 -12.84 19.84 -9.56
N GLY A 47 -11.62 19.89 -10.12
CA GLY A 47 -10.39 19.79 -9.35
C GLY A 47 -9.64 18.47 -9.54
N SER A 48 -8.65 18.25 -8.68
CA SER A 48 -7.73 17.11 -8.71
C SER A 48 -7.37 16.67 -7.31
N ILE A 49 -6.95 15.42 -7.19
CA ILE A 49 -6.37 14.86 -5.97
C ILE A 49 -4.91 14.52 -6.22
N SER A 50 -4.04 14.92 -5.29
CA SER A 50 -2.67 14.47 -5.21
C SER A 50 -2.51 13.41 -4.12
N LEU A 51 -1.69 12.38 -4.37
CA LEU A 51 -1.35 11.40 -3.32
C LEU A 51 -0.71 12.09 -2.09
N ALA A 52 0.01 13.20 -2.31
CA ALA A 52 0.63 13.95 -1.22
C ALA A 52 -0.38 14.60 -0.26
N ASP A 53 -1.64 14.77 -0.67
CA ASP A 53 -2.71 15.33 0.18
C ASP A 53 -3.09 14.37 1.33
N TYR A 54 -2.65 13.11 1.25
CA TYR A 54 -2.98 12.03 2.18
C TYR A 54 -1.81 11.62 3.09
N ARG A 55 -0.77 12.45 3.24
CA ARG A 55 0.32 12.15 4.19
C ARG A 55 -0.21 11.99 5.62
N GLY A 56 0.27 10.96 6.31
CA GLY A 56 -0.20 10.59 7.65
C GLY A 56 -1.36 9.60 7.65
N GLU A 57 -2.00 9.36 6.51
CA GLU A 57 -3.08 8.38 6.34
C GLU A 57 -2.54 7.08 5.73
N VAL A 58 -3.23 5.96 5.97
CA VAL A 58 -3.04 4.74 5.17
C VAL A 58 -3.94 4.86 3.95
N VAL A 59 -3.37 4.75 2.75
CA VAL A 59 -4.12 4.92 1.50
C VAL A 59 -4.21 3.62 0.72
N TYR A 60 -5.43 3.14 0.49
CA TYR A 60 -5.72 2.03 -0.42
C TYR A 60 -6.01 2.57 -1.82
N LEU A 61 -5.07 2.37 -2.74
CA LEU A 61 -5.23 2.70 -4.15
C LEU A 61 -5.94 1.53 -4.83
N SER A 62 -7.14 1.77 -5.37
CA SER A 62 -7.90 0.76 -6.12
C SER A 62 -7.94 1.15 -7.59
N PHE A 63 -7.28 0.37 -8.45
CA PHE A 63 -7.30 0.57 -9.89
C PHE A 63 -8.45 -0.24 -10.50
N TRP A 64 -9.34 0.42 -11.22
CA TRP A 64 -10.58 -0.21 -11.67
C TRP A 64 -11.11 0.35 -13.00
N ALA A 65 -12.09 -0.35 -13.58
CA ALA A 65 -12.83 0.10 -14.74
C ALA A 65 -14.30 -0.33 -14.67
N SER A 66 -15.20 0.41 -15.30
CA SER A 66 -16.65 0.13 -15.25
C SER A 66 -17.02 -1.23 -15.88
N TRP A 67 -16.27 -1.64 -16.90
CA TRP A 67 -16.42 -2.90 -17.62
C TRP A 67 -15.76 -4.10 -16.93
N CYS A 68 -15.04 -3.88 -15.82
CA CYS A 68 -14.37 -4.93 -15.06
C CYS A 68 -15.36 -5.64 -14.13
N VAL A 69 -15.74 -6.87 -14.47
CA VAL A 69 -16.70 -7.66 -13.68
C VAL A 69 -16.23 -7.89 -12.23
N PRO A 70 -14.97 -8.29 -11.95
CA PRO A 70 -14.55 -8.47 -10.56
C PRO A 70 -14.54 -7.14 -9.77
N CYS A 71 -14.27 -6.01 -10.43
CA CYS A 71 -14.34 -4.69 -9.80
C CYS A 71 -15.76 -4.39 -9.31
N ARG A 72 -16.80 -4.79 -10.07
CA ARG A 72 -18.21 -4.62 -9.65
C ARG A 72 -18.54 -5.34 -8.35
N GLU A 73 -17.94 -6.50 -8.13
CA GLU A 73 -18.17 -7.31 -6.94
C GLU A 73 -17.41 -6.74 -5.74
N GLU A 74 -16.22 -6.19 -5.95
CA GLU A 74 -15.38 -5.64 -4.89
C GLU A 74 -15.86 -4.28 -4.35
N MET A 75 -16.30 -3.38 -5.24
CA MET A 75 -16.52 -1.97 -4.91
C MET A 75 -17.50 -1.72 -3.75
N PRO A 76 -18.63 -2.45 -3.61
CA PRO A 76 -19.51 -2.31 -2.45
C PRO A 76 -18.82 -2.64 -1.12
N HIS A 77 -17.94 -3.65 -1.11
CA HIS A 77 -17.19 -4.03 0.10
C HIS A 77 -16.11 -3.00 0.44
N LEU A 78 -15.44 -2.46 -0.58
CA LEU A 78 -14.46 -1.39 -0.40
C LEU A 78 -15.11 -0.10 0.12
N GLN A 79 -16.30 0.24 -0.37
CA GLN A 79 -17.10 1.36 0.13
C GLN A 79 -17.44 1.18 1.62
N GLN A 80 -17.89 -0.01 2.03
CA GLN A 80 -18.16 -0.32 3.44
C GLN A 80 -16.91 -0.19 4.32
N LEU A 81 -15.77 -0.72 3.86
CA LEU A 81 -14.50 -0.63 4.57
C LEU A 81 -14.06 0.83 4.76
N TRP A 82 -14.14 1.64 3.71
CA TRP A 82 -13.82 3.07 3.79
C TRP A 82 -14.74 3.80 4.77
N GLN A 83 -16.06 3.57 4.71
CA GLN A 83 -17.00 4.20 5.65
C GLN A 83 -16.68 3.87 7.11
N GLN A 84 -16.23 2.65 7.40
CA GLN A 84 -15.90 2.21 8.76
C GLN A 84 -14.62 2.82 9.32
N HIS A 85 -13.61 3.08 8.47
CA HIS A 85 -12.26 3.43 8.93
C HIS A 85 -11.74 4.79 8.47
N ARG A 86 -12.50 5.56 7.66
CA ARG A 86 -12.05 6.88 7.17
C ARG A 86 -11.75 7.90 8.25
N GLU A 87 -12.36 7.77 9.42
CA GLU A 87 -12.09 8.65 10.58
C GLU A 87 -10.90 8.16 11.42
N GLU A 88 -10.41 6.94 11.18
CA GLU A 88 -9.28 6.31 11.88
C GLU A 88 -7.95 6.42 11.11
N GLY A 89 -7.94 7.19 10.03
CA GLY A 89 -6.76 7.41 9.22
C GLY A 89 -6.63 6.46 8.02
N PHE A 90 -7.72 5.88 7.52
CA PHE A 90 -7.74 4.98 6.36
C PHE A 90 -8.50 5.60 5.18
N GLN A 91 -7.84 5.83 4.06
CA GLN A 91 -8.45 6.42 2.87
C GLN A 91 -8.42 5.45 1.70
N VAL A 92 -9.40 5.59 0.82
CA VAL A 92 -9.45 4.88 -0.46
C VAL A 92 -9.40 5.92 -1.58
N ILE A 93 -8.57 5.66 -2.60
CA ILE A 93 -8.60 6.41 -3.85
C ILE A 93 -8.86 5.43 -4.99
N GLY A 94 -10.02 5.54 -5.63
CA GLY A 94 -10.36 4.77 -6.80
C GLY A 94 -9.82 5.42 -8.07
N ILE A 95 -8.84 4.79 -8.71
CA ILE A 95 -8.20 5.23 -9.95
C ILE A 95 -8.88 4.53 -11.13
N ASN A 96 -9.73 5.27 -11.83
CA ASN A 96 -10.52 4.77 -12.95
C ASN A 96 -9.79 4.94 -14.29
N VAL A 97 -9.85 3.92 -15.16
CA VAL A 97 -9.16 3.92 -16.47
C VAL A 97 -10.11 3.91 -17.67
N ASP A 98 -11.40 4.16 -17.47
CA ASP A 98 -12.35 4.23 -18.57
C ASP A 98 -12.02 5.42 -19.49
N GLU A 99 -12.06 5.16 -20.80
CA GLU A 99 -11.96 6.20 -21.82
C GLU A 99 -13.23 7.06 -21.83
N ASP A 100 -14.40 6.42 -21.67
CA ASP A 100 -15.68 7.08 -21.48
C ASP A 100 -15.89 7.42 -19.99
N VAL A 101 -15.79 8.71 -19.68
CA VAL A 101 -16.00 9.22 -18.33
C VAL A 101 -17.42 8.97 -17.83
N GLU A 102 -18.41 8.94 -18.72
CA GLU A 102 -19.80 8.82 -18.31
C GLU A 102 -20.11 7.40 -17.84
N ALA A 103 -19.52 6.38 -18.47
CA ALA A 103 -19.60 5.00 -18.01
C ALA A 103 -19.05 4.83 -16.58
N ALA A 104 -17.91 5.46 -16.27
CA ALA A 104 -17.33 5.45 -14.93
C ALA A 104 -18.20 6.20 -13.90
N ARG A 105 -18.82 7.32 -14.28
CA ARG A 105 -19.73 8.08 -13.40
C ARG A 105 -21.02 7.33 -13.11
N GLN A 106 -21.62 6.73 -14.12
CA GLN A 106 -22.82 5.90 -13.95
C GLN A 106 -22.54 4.72 -13.03
N PHE A 107 -21.42 4.03 -13.24
CA PHE A 107 -20.99 2.98 -12.32
C PHE A 107 -20.88 3.49 -10.88
N ALA A 108 -20.18 4.61 -10.66
CA ALA A 108 -20.00 5.16 -9.32
C ALA A 108 -21.35 5.50 -8.66
N ALA A 109 -22.30 6.02 -9.42
CA ALA A 109 -23.64 6.32 -8.96
C ALA A 109 -24.45 5.05 -8.63
N ASP A 110 -24.45 4.05 -9.52
CA ASP A 110 -25.19 2.79 -9.36
C ASP A 110 -24.75 2.01 -8.11
N TYR A 111 -23.46 2.09 -7.78
CA TYR A 111 -22.87 1.42 -6.62
C TYR A 111 -22.76 2.32 -5.38
N GLY A 112 -23.22 3.58 -5.45
CA GLY A 112 -23.19 4.51 -4.32
C GLY A 112 -21.78 4.75 -3.77
N LEU A 113 -20.78 4.89 -4.65
CA LEU A 113 -19.40 5.10 -4.25
C LEU A 113 -19.20 6.55 -3.81
N GLU A 114 -18.69 6.73 -2.60
CA GLU A 114 -18.50 8.03 -1.96
C GLU A 114 -17.03 8.33 -1.65
N PHE A 115 -16.17 7.31 -1.62
CA PHE A 115 -14.74 7.54 -1.49
C PHE A 115 -14.20 8.28 -2.72
N PRO A 116 -13.08 9.02 -2.59
CA PRO A 116 -12.49 9.75 -3.71
C PRO A 116 -12.23 8.90 -4.96
N LEU A 117 -12.76 9.36 -6.10
CA LEU A 117 -12.57 8.74 -7.41
C LEU A 117 -11.85 9.71 -8.36
N VAL A 118 -10.82 9.23 -9.05
CA VAL A 118 -9.98 10.02 -9.98
C VAL A 118 -9.85 9.32 -11.32
N ARG A 119 -9.48 10.08 -12.36
CA ARG A 119 -9.43 9.59 -13.75
C ARG A 119 -7.99 9.45 -14.25
N ASP A 120 -7.66 8.29 -14.79
CA ASP A 120 -6.40 7.95 -15.45
C ASP A 120 -6.66 7.34 -16.86
N PRO A 121 -7.35 8.06 -17.77
CA PRO A 121 -7.76 7.50 -19.07
C PRO A 121 -6.55 7.10 -19.95
N ASP A 122 -5.44 7.84 -19.83
CA ASP A 122 -4.20 7.56 -20.55
C ASP A 122 -3.35 6.48 -19.86
N ARG A 123 -3.83 5.91 -18.74
CA ARG A 123 -3.16 4.88 -17.93
C ARG A 123 -1.75 5.27 -17.48
N ALA A 124 -1.49 6.56 -17.30
CA ALA A 124 -0.18 7.07 -16.92
C ALA A 124 0.19 6.63 -15.50
N VAL A 125 -0.74 6.78 -14.55
CA VAL A 125 -0.54 6.33 -13.17
C VAL A 125 -0.59 4.81 -13.07
N SER A 126 -1.47 4.17 -13.83
CA SER A 126 -1.53 2.71 -13.93
C SER A 126 -0.20 2.10 -14.40
N ARG A 127 0.47 2.71 -15.40
CA ARG A 127 1.83 2.32 -15.81
C ARG A 127 2.87 2.61 -14.74
N LEU A 128 2.79 3.76 -14.07
CA LEU A 128 3.70 4.15 -12.99
C LEU A 128 3.68 3.12 -11.84
N TYR A 129 2.49 2.62 -11.51
CA TYR A 129 2.28 1.56 -10.52
C TYR A 129 2.40 0.15 -11.11
N ARG A 130 2.75 0.00 -12.40
CA ARG A 130 2.94 -1.30 -13.06
C ARG A 130 1.70 -2.21 -12.98
N VAL A 131 0.51 -1.61 -13.03
CA VAL A 131 -0.78 -2.32 -13.05
C VAL A 131 -0.87 -3.19 -14.30
N ALA A 132 -1.07 -4.50 -14.11
CA ALA A 132 -1.14 -5.48 -15.19
C ALA A 132 -2.58 -5.87 -15.57
N GLY A 133 -3.56 -5.55 -14.72
CA GLY A 133 -4.97 -5.90 -14.91
C GLY A 133 -5.84 -5.26 -13.84
N TYR A 134 -7.15 -5.41 -13.98
CA TYR A 134 -8.13 -4.82 -13.06
C TYR A 134 -9.00 -5.92 -12.44
N PRO A 135 -9.32 -5.83 -11.14
CA PRO A 135 -8.81 -4.82 -10.21
C PRO A 135 -7.33 -5.03 -9.87
N SER A 136 -6.66 -3.97 -9.42
CA SER A 136 -5.32 -4.03 -8.80
C SER A 136 -5.27 -3.07 -7.62
N HIS A 137 -4.53 -3.45 -6.59
CA HIS A 137 -4.50 -2.68 -5.33
C HIS A 137 -3.11 -2.45 -4.81
N TYR A 138 -2.92 -1.28 -4.22
CA TYR A 138 -1.72 -0.91 -3.50
C TYR A 138 -2.10 -0.28 -2.17
N VAL A 139 -1.32 -0.57 -1.13
CA VAL A 139 -1.45 0.07 0.17
C VAL A 139 -0.25 0.96 0.37
N VAL A 140 -0.49 2.25 0.55
CA VAL A 140 0.52 3.26 0.90
C VAL A 140 0.47 3.44 2.41
N ASP A 141 1.63 3.37 3.06
CA ASP A 141 1.75 3.60 4.50
C ASP A 141 1.66 5.10 4.84
N ARG A 142 1.75 5.44 6.12
CA ARG A 142 1.52 6.82 6.59
C ARG A 142 2.65 7.81 6.28
N ARG A 143 3.76 7.40 5.66
CA ARG A 143 4.98 8.23 5.51
C ARG A 143 5.00 9.06 4.22
#